data_AF-A0AB36G0S4-F1
#
_entry.id   AF-A0AB36G0S4-F1
#
_cell.length_a   1.000
_cell.length_b   1.000
_cell.length_c   1.000
_cell.angle_alpha   90.00
_cell.angle_beta   90.00
_cell.angle_gamma   90.00
#
_symmetry.space_group_name_H-M   'P 1'
#
loop_
_entity.id
_entity.type
_entity.pdbx_description
1 polymer ?
#
loop_
_entity_poly.entity_id
_entity_poly.type
_entity_poly.pdbx_seq_one_letter_code
_entity_poly.pdbx_strand_id
1 'polypeptide(L)'
;MQQGLVDADLGANVYKKRVPLLGQGKSGSLRTLIAFQVDNKAFFIYGFSKSTRSNISVKEMKSLKLLAKELLNYSEEKLKKAIDSGSIEEVR
;
A
#
# COMPACT_ATOMS: atom_id res chain seq x y z
N MET A 1 -7.72 -2.04 -16.62
CA MET A 1 -7.69 -1.31 -15.34
C MET A 1 -8.86 -0.34 -15.31
N GLN A 2 -9.74 -0.41 -14.29
CA GLN A 2 -10.95 0.41 -14.22
C GLN A 2 -10.57 1.85 -13.80
N GLN A 3 -10.94 2.85 -14.60
CA GLN A 3 -10.70 4.26 -14.28
C GLN A 3 -11.40 4.63 -12.96
N GLY A 4 -10.63 5.15 -12.00
CA GLY A 4 -11.14 5.62 -10.69
C GLY A 4 -10.78 4.73 -9.48
N LEU A 5 -10.33 3.49 -9.69
CA LEU A 5 -9.89 2.64 -8.58
C LEU A 5 -8.49 2.98 -8.06
N VAL A 6 -7.65 3.65 -8.84
CA VAL A 6 -6.28 4.06 -8.48
C VAL A 6 -6.13 5.56 -8.70
N ASP A 7 -5.65 6.28 -7.69
CA ASP A 7 -5.44 7.74 -7.80
C ASP A 7 -4.13 8.10 -8.50
N ALA A 8 -3.09 7.28 -8.34
CA ALA A 8 -1.84 7.42 -9.06
C ALA A 8 -1.05 6.10 -9.07
N ASP A 9 -0.41 5.81 -10.19
CA ASP A 9 0.66 4.82 -10.30
C ASP A 9 1.99 5.49 -9.93
N LEU A 10 2.70 4.92 -8.95
CA LEU A 10 4.01 5.40 -8.50
C LEU A 10 5.15 4.58 -9.11
N GLY A 11 4.85 3.55 -9.88
CA GLY A 11 5.77 2.59 -10.50
C GLY A 11 6.20 1.48 -9.55
N ALA A 12 6.80 0.42 -10.13
CA ALA A 12 7.21 -0.80 -9.41
C ALA A 12 6.06 -1.47 -8.64
N ASN A 13 4.88 -1.52 -9.26
CA ASN A 13 3.65 -2.10 -8.70
C ASN A 13 3.14 -1.38 -7.44
N VAL A 14 3.59 -0.15 -7.17
CA VAL A 14 3.13 0.67 -6.05
C VAL A 14 2.10 1.67 -6.55
N TYR A 15 0.93 1.63 -5.94
CA TYR A 15 -0.21 2.49 -6.27
C TYR A 15 -0.60 3.33 -5.09
N LYS A 16 -0.98 4.58 -5.36
CA LYS A 16 -1.59 5.46 -4.38
C LYS A 16 -3.09 5.39 -4.50
N LYS A 17 -3.76 5.16 -3.36
CA LYS A 17 -5.21 5.23 -3.24
C LYS A 17 -5.59 6.21 -2.14
N ARG A 18 -6.62 7.01 -2.39
CA ARG A 18 -7.28 7.83 -1.38
C ARG A 18 -8.45 7.05 -0.83
N VAL A 19 -8.40 6.80 0.48
CA VAL A 19 -9.49 6.15 1.21
C VAL A 19 -10.18 7.22 2.05
N PRO A 20 -11.48 7.49 1.83
CA PRO A 20 -12.23 8.39 2.69
C PRO A 20 -12.39 7.74 4.07
N LEU A 21 -12.09 8.48 5.14
CA LEU A 21 -12.51 8.06 6.48
C LEU A 21 -14.01 8.30 6.63
N LEU A 22 -14.74 7.29 7.09
CA LEU A 22 -16.13 7.44 7.51
C LEU A 22 -16.24 8.54 8.58
N GLY A 23 -17.16 9.48 8.37
CA GLY A 23 -17.47 10.54 9.32
C GLY A 23 -16.51 11.74 9.34
N GLN A 24 -15.43 11.74 8.55
CA GLN A 24 -14.57 12.92 8.39
C GLN A 24 -14.71 13.51 6.99
N GLY A 25 -14.88 14.84 6.90
CA GLY A 25 -14.94 15.57 5.63
C GLY A 25 -13.66 15.42 4.80
N LYS A 26 -13.52 16.18 3.69
CA LYS A 26 -12.37 16.11 2.76
C LYS A 26 -10.98 16.17 3.43
N SER A 27 -10.87 16.73 4.62
CA SER A 27 -9.65 16.82 5.43
C SER A 27 -9.22 15.49 6.08
N GLY A 28 -10.13 14.52 6.23
CA GLY A 28 -9.88 13.22 6.87
C GLY A 28 -9.45 12.10 5.93
N SER A 29 -9.27 12.36 4.62
CA SER A 29 -8.87 11.31 3.68
C SER A 29 -7.47 10.75 3.99
N LEU A 30 -7.34 9.43 4.08
CA LEU A 30 -6.03 8.77 4.15
C LEU A 30 -5.44 8.62 2.75
N ARG A 31 -4.13 8.86 2.66
CA ARG A 31 -3.32 8.48 1.50
C ARG A 31 -2.73 7.12 1.82
N THR A 32 -3.16 6.12 1.07
CA THR A 32 -2.69 4.76 1.22
C THR A 32 -1.79 4.40 0.05
N LEU A 33 -0.76 3.63 0.35
CA LEU A 33 0.14 3.02 -0.62
C LEU A 33 -0.08 1.52 -0.60
N ILE A 34 -0.38 0.99 -1.78
CA ILE A 34 -0.71 -0.40 -1.98
C ILE A 34 0.29 -0.95 -2.99
N ALA A 35 0.96 -2.05 -2.64
CA ALA A 35 1.64 -2.88 -3.64
C ALA A 35 0.63 -3.84 -4.23
N PHE A 36 0.43 -3.80 -5.54
CA PHE A 36 -0.59 -4.60 -6.20
C PHE A 36 -0.04 -5.22 -7.48
N GLN A 37 -0.26 -6.50 -7.66
CA GLN A 37 -0.02 -7.19 -8.90
C GLN A 37 -1.30 -7.90 -9.32
N VAL A 38 -1.74 -7.61 -10.55
CA VAL A 38 -2.94 -8.20 -11.16
C VAL A 38 -2.83 -9.73 -11.10
N ASP A 39 -3.93 -10.36 -10.72
CA ASP A 39 -4.10 -11.82 -10.61
C ASP A 39 -3.08 -12.52 -9.68
N ASN A 40 -2.46 -11.77 -8.77
CA ASN A 40 -1.52 -12.31 -7.79
C ASN A 40 -1.83 -11.83 -6.37
N LYS A 41 -1.22 -10.72 -5.93
CA LYS A 41 -1.24 -10.27 -4.52
C LYS A 41 -1.45 -8.77 -4.40
N ALA A 42 -2.06 -8.38 -3.29
CA ALA A 42 -2.20 -7.00 -2.86
C ALA A 42 -1.69 -6.85 -1.42
N PHE A 43 -0.86 -5.84 -1.17
CA PHE A 43 -0.35 -5.52 0.16
C PHE A 43 -0.61 -4.05 0.47
N PHE A 44 -1.23 -3.79 1.62
CA PHE A 44 -1.25 -2.46 2.20
C PHE A 44 0.10 -2.19 2.88
N ILE A 45 0.88 -1.24 2.35
CA ILE A 45 2.24 -0.98 2.86
C ILE A 45 2.24 0.20 3.83
N TYR A 46 1.51 1.26 3.50
CA TYR A 46 1.59 2.49 4.26
C TYR A 46 0.33 3.34 4.12
N GLY A 47 -0.12 3.93 5.23
CA GLY A 47 -1.24 4.86 5.26
C GLY A 47 -0.91 6.08 6.11
N PHE A 48 -1.21 7.27 5.61
CA PHE A 48 -1.00 8.51 6.36
C PHE A 48 -2.09 9.54 6.06
N SER A 49 -2.42 10.34 7.06
CA SER A 49 -3.36 11.45 6.88
C SER A 49 -2.69 12.62 6.15
N LYS A 50 -3.50 13.44 5.47
CA LYS A 50 -3.00 14.63 4.77
C LYS A 50 -2.36 15.65 5.73
N SER A 51 -2.87 15.77 6.96
CA SER A 51 -2.36 16.71 7.97
C SER A 51 -1.07 16.22 8.64
N THR A 52 -0.87 14.91 8.76
CA THR A 52 0.34 14.34 9.36
C THR A 52 1.55 14.44 8.44
N ARG A 53 1.35 14.26 7.12
CA ARG A 53 2.48 14.28 6.16
C ARG A 53 2.08 14.80 4.79
N SER A 54 2.74 15.88 4.37
CA SER A 54 2.50 16.51 3.08
C SER A 54 3.09 15.73 1.91
N ASN A 55 4.29 15.15 2.07
CA ASN A 55 5.03 14.46 1.01
C ASN A 55 5.84 13.25 1.50
N ILE A 56 6.04 12.25 0.64
CA ILE A 56 6.98 11.14 0.86
C ILE A 56 8.29 11.50 0.18
N SER A 57 9.42 11.40 0.89
CA SER A 57 10.73 11.72 0.31
C SER A 57 11.13 10.71 -0.78
N VAL A 58 12.06 11.10 -1.65
CA VAL A 58 12.58 10.21 -2.71
C VAL A 58 13.22 8.95 -2.12
N LYS A 59 13.91 9.08 -0.99
CA LYS A 59 14.54 7.96 -0.28
C LYS A 59 13.50 6.97 0.22
N GLU A 60 12.45 7.46 0.87
CA GLU A 60 11.36 6.63 1.36
C GLU A 60 10.61 5.96 0.22
N MET A 61 10.34 6.69 -0.86
CA MET A 61 9.72 6.13 -2.05
C MET A 61 10.54 4.97 -2.62
N LYS A 62 11.88 5.09 -2.64
CA LYS A 62 12.76 4.00 -3.09
C LYS A 62 12.68 2.79 -2.17
N SER A 63 12.69 3.00 -0.85
CA SER A 63 12.53 1.92 0.14
C SER A 63 11.17 1.23 0.03
N LEU A 64 10.09 1.99 -0.13
CA LEU A 64 8.73 1.47 -0.29
C LEU A 64 8.59 0.64 -1.57
N LYS A 65 9.19 1.06 -2.68
CA LYS A 65 9.23 0.30 -3.93
C LYS A 65 10.03 -1.00 -3.79
N LEU A 66 11.13 -0.99 -3.04
CA LEU A 66 11.92 -2.19 -2.78
C LEU A 66 11.12 -3.19 -1.95
N LEU A 67 10.48 -2.71 -0.87
CA LEU A 67 9.61 -3.51 -0.02
C LEU A 67 8.44 -4.09 -0.82
N ALA A 68 7.78 -3.29 -1.66
CA ALA A 68 6.70 -3.75 -2.54
C ALA A 68 7.13 -4.92 -3.43
N LYS A 69 8.29 -4.78 -4.07
CA LYS A 69 8.85 -5.84 -4.93
C LYS A 69 9.14 -7.11 -4.13
N GLU A 70 9.66 -6.96 -2.92
CA GLU A 70 9.95 -8.10 -2.05
C GLU A 70 8.67 -8.84 -1.63
N LEU A 71 7.67 -8.10 -1.14
CA LEU A 71 6.38 -8.65 -0.68
C LEU A 71 5.64 -9.37 -1.82
N LEU A 72 5.59 -8.77 -3.01
CA LEU A 72 4.94 -9.38 -4.17
C LEU A 72 5.64 -10.67 -4.63
N ASN A 73 6.94 -10.82 -4.33
CA ASN A 73 7.74 -11.99 -4.63
C ASN A 73 7.76 -13.04 -3.50
N TYR A 74 7.05 -12.83 -2.39
CA TYR A 74 6.95 -13.87 -1.36
C TYR A 74 6.27 -15.11 -1.92
N SER A 75 6.86 -16.29 -1.68
CA SER A 75 6.16 -17.55 -1.86
C SER A 75 5.02 -17.69 -0.84
N GLU A 76 4.08 -18.59 -1.09
CA GLU A 76 3.02 -18.88 -0.13
C GLU A 76 3.58 -19.32 1.23
N GLU A 77 4.64 -20.10 1.26
CA GLU A 77 5.31 -20.52 2.49
C GLU A 77 5.89 -19.35 3.28
N LYS A 78 6.53 -18.38 2.59
CA LYS A 78 7.07 -17.19 3.23
C LYS A 78 5.95 -16.29 3.74
N LEU A 79 4.88 -16.15 2.97
CA LEU A 79 3.72 -15.37 3.36
C LEU A 79 3.06 -15.98 4.61
N LYS A 80 2.87 -17.30 4.64
CA LYS A 80 2.34 -18.02 5.80
C LYS A 80 3.21 -17.81 7.03
N LYS A 81 4.53 -17.97 6.90
CA LYS A 81 5.47 -17.70 8.01
C LYS A 81 5.39 -16.26 8.52
N ALA A 82 5.24 -15.30 7.61
CA ALA A 82 5.11 -13.88 7.98
C ALA A 82 3.78 -13.56 8.66
N ILE A 83 2.71 -14.27 8.30
CA ILE A 83 1.41 -14.20 9.00
C ILE A 83 1.51 -14.86 10.37
N ASP A 84 2.08 -16.05 10.46
CA ASP A 84 2.27 -16.79 11.71
C ASP A 84 3.17 -16.02 12.70
N SER A 85 4.15 -15.25 12.19
CA SER A 85 5.00 -14.39 13.02
C SER A 85 4.35 -13.06 13.41
N GLY A 86 3.17 -12.74 12.88
CA GLY A 86 2.49 -11.46 13.09
C GLY A 86 3.14 -10.27 12.37
N SER A 87 4.07 -10.52 11.45
CA SER A 87 4.72 -9.45 10.66
C SER A 87 3.83 -8.95 9.52
N ILE A 88 2.91 -9.79 9.05
CA ILE A 88 1.89 -9.47 8.05
C ILE A 88 0.53 -9.91 8.60
N GLU A 89 -0.49 -9.11 8.39
CA GLU A 89 -1.87 -9.46 8.72
C GLU A 89 -2.70 -9.53 7.44
N GLU A 90 -3.51 -10.59 7.34
CA GLU A 90 -4.49 -10.70 6.27
C GLU A 90 -5.72 -9.85 6.62
N VAL A 91 -6.05 -8.90 5.75
CA VAL A 91 -7.23 -8.04 5.91
C VAL A 91 -8.44 -8.79 5.33
N ARG A 92 -9.45 -9.05 6.17
CA ARG A 92 -10.72 -9.70 5.80
C ARG A 92 -11.84 -8.69 5.54
#